data_AF-A0A087MKV1-F1
#
_entry.id   AF-A0A087MKV1-F1
#
_cell.length_a   1.000
_cell.length_b   1.000
_cell.length_c   1.000
_cell.angle_alpha   90.00
_cell.angle_beta   90.00
_cell.angle_gamma   90.00
#
_symmetry.space_group_name_H-M   'P 1'
#
loop_
_entity.id
_entity.type
_entity.pdbx_description
1 polymer ?
#
loop_
_entity_poly.entity_id
_entity_poly.type
_entity_poly.pdbx_seq_one_letter_code
_entity_poly.pdbx_strand_id
1 'polypeptide(L)'
;MWALVGPAGAQDITVYRCTDAKGRVMLQDEPCPAGQAQQQRSMVQPRDPPPRPAEPAPAPSPAPVEAVVEAAPVVFSPPPLYQCTAYDGETRFSENYDPNPRCVPLAVLGYDAGAFGATCRWVEDSCVRLDDASACAVFERKLDQAKSDALHAFSDTAAYRKSEVKRLTQIVRESCR
;
A
#
# COMPACT_ATOMS: atom_id res chain seq x y z
N MET A 1 -56.19 7.95 -37.11
CA MET A 1 -55.82 6.52 -37.20
C MET A 1 -55.00 6.18 -35.98
N TRP A 2 -55.54 5.38 -35.07
CA TRP A 2 -54.84 4.93 -33.86
C TRP A 2 -54.04 3.67 -34.20
N ALA A 3 -52.73 3.67 -33.94
CA ALA A 3 -51.92 2.46 -34.00
C ALA A 3 -51.88 1.84 -32.58
N LEU A 4 -52.56 0.70 -32.43
CA LEU A 4 -52.49 -0.13 -31.23
C LEU A 4 -51.11 -0.80 -31.20
N VAL A 5 -50.27 -0.43 -30.23
CA VAL A 5 -49.05 -1.18 -29.88
C VAL A 5 -49.42 -2.12 -28.74
N GLY A 6 -49.41 -3.42 -29.01
CA GLY A 6 -49.63 -4.47 -28.01
C GLY A 6 -48.44 -4.66 -27.07
N PRO A 7 -48.64 -5.32 -25.91
CA PRO A 7 -47.58 -5.51 -24.93
C PRO A 7 -46.45 -6.39 -25.48
N ALA A 8 -45.21 -5.96 -25.30
CA ALA A 8 -44.03 -6.77 -25.58
C ALA A 8 -43.80 -7.75 -24.43
N GLY A 9 -44.07 -9.04 -24.65
CA GLY A 9 -43.88 -10.10 -23.66
C GLY A 9 -42.40 -10.43 -23.41
N ALA A 10 -42.07 -10.79 -22.17
CA ALA A 10 -40.83 -11.50 -21.85
C ALA A 10 -40.80 -12.82 -22.64
N GLN A 11 -39.65 -13.14 -23.23
CA GLN A 11 -39.49 -14.32 -24.07
C GLN A 11 -38.80 -15.43 -23.26
N ASP A 12 -39.53 -16.53 -23.07
CA ASP A 12 -39.06 -17.71 -22.34
C ASP A 12 -38.12 -18.51 -23.24
N ILE A 13 -36.89 -18.72 -22.78
CA ILE A 13 -35.90 -19.57 -23.45
C ILE A 13 -35.85 -20.90 -22.72
N THR A 14 -35.87 -21.99 -23.49
CA THR A 14 -35.73 -23.35 -22.95
C THR A 14 -34.32 -23.85 -23.23
N VAL A 15 -33.60 -24.22 -22.18
CA VAL A 15 -32.28 -24.85 -22.27
C VAL A 15 -32.35 -26.27 -21.72
N TYR A 16 -31.80 -27.24 -22.46
CA TYR A 16 -31.74 -28.64 -22.07
C TYR A 16 -30.38 -28.97 -21.45
N ARG A 17 -30.42 -29.58 -20.27
CA ARG A 17 -29.27 -30.18 -19.61
C ARG A 17 -29.22 -31.66 -19.93
N CYS A 18 -28.24 -32.05 -20.72
CA CYS A 18 -28.03 -33.43 -21.16
C CYS A 18 -26.92 -34.07 -20.35
N THR A 19 -27.21 -35.21 -19.72
CA THR A 19 -26.22 -35.97 -18.94
C THR A 19 -25.98 -37.31 -19.62
N ASP A 20 -24.73 -37.59 -20.00
CA ASP A 20 -24.35 -38.85 -20.64
C ASP A 20 -24.18 -39.99 -19.61
N ALA A 21 -24.04 -41.23 -20.10
CA ALA A 21 -23.87 -42.42 -19.24
C ALA A 21 -22.59 -42.40 -18.37
N LYS A 22 -21.63 -41.51 -18.68
CA LYS A 22 -20.42 -41.28 -17.88
C LYS A 22 -20.60 -40.13 -16.88
N GLY A 23 -21.80 -39.58 -16.75
CA GLY A 23 -22.14 -38.49 -15.83
C GLY A 23 -21.69 -37.11 -16.31
N ARG A 24 -21.24 -36.95 -17.56
CA ARG A 24 -20.83 -35.65 -18.10
C ARG A 24 -22.05 -34.86 -18.52
N VAL A 25 -22.03 -33.57 -18.22
CA VAL A 25 -23.18 -32.67 -18.36
C VAL A 25 -22.87 -31.61 -19.41
N MET A 26 -23.77 -31.46 -20.37
CA MET A 26 -23.74 -30.41 -21.38
C MET A 26 -25.06 -29.62 -21.36
N LEU A 27 -24.99 -28.33 -21.68
CA LEU A 27 -26.16 -27.45 -21.84
C LEU A 27 -26.28 -27.10 -23.32
N GLN A 28 -27.49 -27.22 -23.86
CA GLN A 28 -27.79 -26.98 -25.26
C GLN A 28 -29.22 -26.51 -25.44
N ASP A 29 -29.47 -25.81 -26.54
CA ASP A 29 -30.80 -25.24 -26.85
C ASP A 29 -31.70 -26.26 -27.58
N GLU A 30 -31.16 -27.41 -27.96
CA GLU A 30 -31.89 -28.51 -28.63
C GLU A 30 -32.10 -29.72 -27.70
N PRO A 31 -33.12 -30.56 -27.91
CA PRO A 31 -33.35 -31.76 -27.10
C PRO A 31 -32.15 -32.71 -27.08
N CYS A 32 -32.01 -33.48 -25.99
CA CYS A 32 -30.85 -34.34 -25.81
C CYS A 32 -30.85 -35.52 -26.79
N PRO A 33 -29.68 -35.95 -27.28
CA PRO A 33 -29.56 -37.15 -28.11
C PRO A 33 -30.08 -38.41 -27.39
N ALA A 34 -30.57 -39.38 -28.15
CA ALA A 34 -31.10 -40.63 -27.61
C ALA A 34 -30.06 -41.36 -26.73
N GLY A 35 -30.50 -41.80 -25.54
CA GLY A 35 -29.64 -42.48 -24.55
C GLY A 35 -28.99 -41.56 -23.51
N GLN A 36 -29.27 -40.25 -23.52
CA GLN A 36 -28.85 -39.31 -22.48
C GLN A 36 -30.02 -38.92 -21.57
N ALA A 37 -29.73 -38.64 -20.28
CA ALA A 37 -30.73 -38.13 -19.35
C ALA A 37 -30.95 -36.63 -19.60
N GLN A 38 -32.20 -36.25 -19.84
CA GLN A 38 -32.60 -34.88 -20.17
C GLN A 38 -33.28 -34.19 -18.98
N GLN A 39 -32.87 -32.96 -18.69
CA GLN A 39 -33.59 -32.05 -17.80
C GLN A 39 -33.81 -30.71 -18.49
N GLN A 40 -35.07 -30.31 -18.67
CA GLN A 40 -35.45 -29.04 -19.26
C GLN A 40 -35.43 -27.93 -18.20
N ARG A 41 -34.84 -26.78 -18.54
CA ARG A 41 -34.89 -25.57 -17.72
C ARG A 41 -35.37 -24.40 -18.56
N SER A 42 -36.50 -23.83 -18.17
CA SER A 42 -36.97 -22.56 -18.73
C SER A 42 -36.31 -21.41 -17.98
N MET A 43 -35.81 -20.44 -18.73
CA MET A 43 -35.16 -19.24 -18.23
C MET A 43 -35.68 -18.02 -19.01
N VAL A 44 -35.89 -16.91 -18.31
CA VAL A 44 -36.32 -15.66 -18.95
C VAL A 44 -35.09 -14.91 -19.43
N GLN A 45 -35.09 -14.51 -20.70
CA GLN A 45 -34.01 -13.66 -21.21
C GLN A 45 -34.15 -12.24 -20.67
N PRO A 46 -33.12 -11.69 -19.99
CA PRO A 46 -33.11 -10.28 -19.64
C PRO A 46 -33.07 -9.43 -20.91
N ARG A 47 -33.97 -8.43 -21.02
CA ARG A 47 -33.96 -7.45 -22.11
C ARG A 47 -33.27 -6.17 -21.67
N ASP A 48 -32.49 -5.59 -22.58
CA ASP A 48 -31.89 -4.28 -22.40
C ASP A 48 -32.97 -3.19 -22.33
N PRO A 49 -32.78 -2.16 -21.48
CA PRO A 49 -33.70 -1.04 -21.39
C PRO A 49 -33.73 -0.25 -22.70
N PRO A 50 -34.85 0.43 -23.01
CA PRO A 50 -34.95 1.23 -24.22
C PRO A 50 -33.93 2.39 -24.19
N PRO A 51 -33.43 2.82 -25.37
CA PRO A 51 -32.51 3.94 -25.46
C PRO A 51 -33.18 5.20 -24.91
N ARG A 52 -32.49 5.89 -24.00
CA ARG A 52 -32.96 7.14 -23.40
C ARG A 52 -32.96 8.26 -24.47
N PRO A 53 -34.00 9.11 -24.55
CA PRO A 53 -33.98 10.28 -25.43
C PRO A 53 -32.79 11.18 -25.12
N ALA A 54 -32.14 11.70 -26.16
CA ALA A 54 -31.05 12.67 -26.00
C ALA A 54 -31.61 14.01 -25.50
N GLU A 55 -31.09 14.48 -24.38
CA GLU A 55 -31.43 15.79 -23.81
C GLU A 55 -30.71 16.90 -24.60
N PRO A 56 -31.31 18.10 -24.76
CA PRO A 56 -30.65 19.21 -25.45
C PRO A 56 -29.36 19.61 -24.72
N ALA A 57 -28.29 19.84 -25.47
CA ALA A 57 -27.02 20.28 -24.90
C ALA A 57 -27.21 21.64 -24.20
N PRO A 58 -26.73 21.81 -22.96
CA PRO A 58 -26.75 23.10 -22.28
C PRO A 58 -25.86 24.09 -23.03
N ALA A 59 -26.25 25.38 -23.01
CA ALA A 59 -25.46 26.46 -23.60
C ALA A 59 -24.03 26.49 -22.99
N PRO A 60 -23.00 26.85 -23.76
CA PRO A 60 -21.63 26.89 -23.25
C PRO A 60 -21.53 27.92 -22.12
N SER A 61 -21.21 27.43 -20.93
CA SER A 61 -20.81 28.27 -19.80
C SER A 61 -19.49 28.97 -20.15
N PRO A 62 -19.27 30.24 -19.74
CA PRO A 62 -17.95 30.85 -19.85
C PRO A 62 -16.92 29.95 -19.17
N ALA A 63 -15.78 29.76 -19.84
CA ALA A 63 -14.68 28.98 -19.31
C ALA A 63 -14.26 29.55 -17.95
N PRO A 64 -14.07 28.71 -16.92
CA PRO A 64 -13.48 29.17 -15.67
C PRO A 64 -12.14 29.82 -15.98
N VAL A 65 -11.97 31.08 -15.60
CA VAL A 65 -10.65 31.70 -15.62
C VAL A 65 -9.88 30.99 -14.52
N GLU A 66 -8.90 30.17 -14.92
CA GLU A 66 -8.03 29.46 -14.00
C GLU A 66 -7.22 30.52 -13.23
N ALA A 67 -7.60 30.76 -11.98
CA ALA A 67 -6.83 31.62 -11.10
C ALA A 67 -5.46 30.96 -10.93
N VAL A 68 -4.40 31.66 -11.30
CA VAL A 68 -3.04 31.26 -10.97
C VAL A 68 -2.93 31.35 -9.45
N VAL A 69 -3.19 30.23 -8.78
CA VAL A 69 -2.83 30.04 -7.38
C VAL A 69 -1.31 29.97 -7.35
N GLU A 70 -0.70 31.02 -6.83
CA GLU A 70 0.71 31.03 -6.47
C GLU A 70 0.93 29.83 -5.53
N ALA A 71 1.71 28.85 -5.99
CA ALA A 71 1.86 27.60 -5.28
C ALA A 71 2.47 27.89 -3.90
N ALA A 72 1.75 27.52 -2.84
CA ALA A 72 2.31 27.55 -1.50
C ALA A 72 3.63 26.74 -1.50
N PRO A 73 4.67 27.19 -0.78
CA PRO A 73 5.93 26.47 -0.74
C PRO A 73 5.66 25.03 -0.27
N VAL A 74 6.07 24.05 -1.09
CA VAL A 74 5.97 22.64 -0.71
C VAL A 74 6.97 22.40 0.41
N VAL A 75 6.47 22.12 1.61
CA VAL A 75 7.26 21.60 2.72
C VAL A 75 7.26 20.08 2.59
N PHE A 76 8.44 19.48 2.48
CA PHE A 76 8.57 18.03 2.44
C PHE A 76 8.56 17.50 3.87
N SER A 77 7.86 16.39 4.15
CA SER A 77 8.05 15.71 5.43
C SER A 77 9.49 15.19 5.52
N PRO A 78 10.11 15.19 6.71
CA PRO A 78 11.45 14.66 6.88
C PRO A 78 11.50 13.18 6.49
N PRO A 79 12.67 12.66 6.08
CA PRO A 79 12.85 11.22 5.90
C PRO A 79 12.42 10.45 7.15
N PRO A 80 11.91 9.22 7.01
CA PRO A 80 11.49 8.44 8.16
C PRO A 80 12.67 8.27 9.11
N LEU A 81 12.40 8.45 10.40
CA LEU A 81 13.36 8.23 11.46
C LEU A 81 12.73 7.39 12.55
N TYR A 82 13.46 6.40 13.01
CA TYR A 82 13.02 5.44 14.01
C TYR A 82 13.86 5.63 15.27
N GLN A 83 13.19 5.67 16.41
CA GLN A 83 13.82 5.51 17.71
C GLN A 83 13.70 4.05 18.12
N CYS A 84 14.83 3.37 18.22
CA CYS A 84 14.91 1.99 18.65
C CYS A 84 15.47 1.94 20.07
N THR A 85 14.73 1.29 20.96
CA THR A 85 15.13 1.08 22.35
C THR A 85 15.50 -0.38 22.55
N ALA A 86 16.73 -0.63 22.99
CA ALA A 86 17.24 -1.95 23.33
C ALA A 86 16.66 -2.44 24.67
N TYR A 87 16.85 -3.73 24.95
CA TYR A 87 16.33 -4.37 26.16
C TYR A 87 16.91 -3.81 27.47
N ASP A 88 18.09 -3.20 27.40
CA ASP A 88 18.79 -2.52 28.50
C ASP A 88 18.39 -1.04 28.64
N GLY A 89 17.51 -0.54 27.76
CA GLY A 89 17.04 0.85 27.74
C GLY A 89 17.89 1.79 26.88
N GLU A 90 19.00 1.33 26.30
CA GLU A 90 19.77 2.16 25.37
C GLU A 90 18.93 2.53 24.16
N THR A 91 19.02 3.79 23.74
CA THR A 91 18.23 4.31 22.63
C THR A 91 19.13 4.71 21.48
N ARG A 92 18.78 4.25 20.27
CA ARG A 92 19.44 4.62 19.02
C ARG A 92 18.44 5.17 18.00
N PHE A 93 18.93 6.00 17.09
CA PHE A 93 18.14 6.54 15.99
C PHE A 93 18.59 5.97 14.67
N SER A 94 17.66 5.45 13.87
CA SER A 94 17.91 4.85 12.56
C SER A 94 17.02 5.49 11.50
N GLU A 95 17.55 5.74 10.31
CA GLU A 95 16.78 6.23 9.14
C GLU A 95 16.00 5.09 8.45
N ASN A 96 16.25 3.84 8.86
CA ASN A 96 15.55 2.64 8.41
C ASN A 96 14.96 1.89 9.60
N TYR A 97 13.87 1.14 9.38
CA TYR A 97 13.39 0.19 10.38
C TYR A 97 14.44 -0.92 10.51
N ASP A 98 15.17 -0.91 11.61
CA ASP A 98 16.24 -1.86 11.91
C ASP A 98 16.09 -2.25 13.38
N PRO A 99 15.47 -3.39 13.71
CA PRO A 99 15.31 -3.86 15.08
C PRO A 99 16.54 -4.58 15.63
N ASN A 100 17.65 -4.68 14.89
CA ASN A 100 18.90 -5.29 15.34
C ASN A 100 18.74 -6.66 16.05
N PRO A 101 18.23 -7.69 15.34
CA PRO A 101 18.00 -9.02 15.91
C PRO A 101 19.32 -9.66 16.32
N ARG A 102 19.45 -10.04 17.59
CA ARG A 102 20.67 -10.67 18.12
C ARG A 102 20.35 -11.74 19.16
N CYS A 103 21.18 -12.78 19.20
CA CYS A 103 21.05 -13.82 20.21
C CYS A 103 21.79 -13.39 21.49
N VAL A 104 21.04 -13.02 22.53
CA VAL A 104 21.61 -12.61 23.81
C VAL A 104 21.71 -13.83 24.73
N PRO A 105 22.89 -14.11 25.30
CA PRO A 105 23.05 -15.22 26.24
C PRO A 105 22.08 -15.12 27.41
N LEU A 106 21.48 -16.24 27.82
CA LEU A 106 20.51 -16.25 28.92
C LEU A 106 21.09 -15.70 30.23
N ALA A 107 22.38 -15.90 30.48
CA ALA A 107 23.08 -15.35 31.65
C ALA A 107 23.11 -13.81 31.68
N VAL A 108 23.24 -13.15 30.52
CA VAL A 108 23.20 -11.67 30.43
C VAL A 108 21.81 -11.14 30.79
N LEU A 109 20.77 -11.93 30.52
CA LEU A 109 19.39 -11.62 30.88
C LEU A 109 19.02 -12.07 32.30
N GLY A 110 19.99 -12.57 33.09
CA GLY A 110 19.80 -12.96 34.49
C GLY A 110 19.17 -14.34 34.71
N TYR A 111 19.07 -15.19 33.69
CA TYR A 111 18.60 -16.57 33.85
C TYR A 111 19.76 -17.52 34.22
N ASP A 112 19.48 -18.51 35.06
CA ASP A 112 20.42 -19.61 35.30
C ASP A 112 20.48 -20.53 34.06
N ALA A 113 21.60 -20.46 33.33
CA ALA A 113 21.81 -21.19 32.09
C ALA A 113 22.52 -22.55 32.30
N GLY A 114 22.86 -22.92 33.54
CA GLY A 114 23.59 -24.15 33.85
C GLY A 114 24.98 -24.24 33.20
N ALA A 115 25.61 -25.43 33.29
CA ALA A 115 26.98 -25.67 32.79
C ALA A 115 27.11 -25.65 31.26
N PHE A 116 26.00 -25.62 30.53
CA PHE A 116 25.96 -25.62 29.06
C PHE A 116 25.56 -24.21 28.56
N GLY A 117 26.48 -23.26 28.72
CA GLY A 117 26.32 -21.83 28.44
C GLY A 117 26.11 -21.42 26.96
N ALA A 118 25.43 -22.25 26.17
CA ALA A 118 25.13 -22.01 24.76
C ALA A 118 23.65 -21.69 24.49
N THR A 119 22.82 -21.54 25.52
CA THR A 119 21.43 -21.12 25.35
C THR A 119 21.35 -19.59 25.27
N CYS A 120 20.78 -19.11 24.17
CA CYS A 120 20.56 -17.69 23.96
C CYS A 120 19.10 -17.44 23.56
N ARG A 121 18.61 -16.26 23.92
CA ARG A 121 17.29 -15.77 23.50
C ARG A 121 17.50 -14.78 22.37
N TRP A 122 16.78 -14.98 21.27
CA TRP A 122 16.65 -13.95 20.24
C TRP A 122 15.88 -12.77 20.82
N VAL A 123 16.53 -11.61 20.81
CA VAL A 123 15.92 -10.33 21.17
C VAL A 123 16.01 -9.39 19.98
N GLU A 124 15.05 -8.49 19.93
CA GLU A 124 14.95 -7.40 18.97
C GLU A 124 14.71 -6.12 19.76
N ASP A 125 15.28 -5.02 19.28
CA ASP A 125 15.03 -3.69 19.83
C ASP A 125 13.61 -3.23 19.43
N SER A 126 12.95 -2.49 20.31
CA SER A 126 11.63 -1.91 20.01
C SER A 126 11.81 -0.61 19.25
N CYS A 127 11.45 -0.60 17.96
CA CYS A 127 11.57 0.57 17.10
C CYS A 127 10.22 1.24 16.87
N VAL A 128 10.13 2.53 17.19
CA VAL A 128 8.98 3.38 16.86
C VAL A 128 9.36 4.42 15.83
N ARG A 129 8.50 4.63 14.83
CA ARG A 129 8.66 5.75 13.89
C ARG A 129 8.36 7.05 14.62
N LEU A 130 9.25 8.01 14.51
CA LEU A 130 9.07 9.35 15.04
C LEU A 130 8.11 10.16 14.16
N ASP A 131 7.37 11.06 14.80
CA ASP A 131 6.65 12.11 14.09
C ASP A 131 7.62 13.13 13.46
N ASP A 132 7.09 13.97 12.57
CA ASP A 132 7.89 14.91 11.80
C ASP A 132 8.67 15.89 12.69
N ALA A 133 8.06 16.38 13.78
CA ALA A 133 8.71 17.30 14.72
C ALA A 133 9.89 16.64 15.46
N SER A 134 9.69 15.43 15.98
CA SER A 134 10.71 14.67 16.69
C SER A 134 11.83 14.21 15.75
N ALA A 135 11.49 13.80 14.53
CA ALA A 135 12.46 13.45 13.50
C ALA A 135 13.34 14.67 13.15
N CYS A 136 12.74 15.84 12.97
CA CYS A 136 13.47 17.08 12.72
C CYS A 136 14.45 17.44 13.82
N ALA A 137 14.02 17.38 15.10
CA ALA A 137 14.91 17.63 16.23
C ALA A 137 16.13 16.69 16.24
N VAL A 138 15.96 15.43 15.82
CA VAL A 138 17.09 14.49 15.71
C VAL A 138 17.97 14.80 14.49
N PHE A 139 17.40 15.14 13.33
CA PHE A 139 18.17 15.50 12.14
C PHE A 139 19.01 16.76 12.33
N GLU A 140 18.53 17.74 13.10
CA GLU A 140 19.31 18.91 13.50
C GLU A 140 20.53 18.52 14.34
N ARG A 141 20.34 17.68 15.36
CA ARG A 141 21.47 17.14 16.16
C ARG A 141 22.45 16.34 15.30
N LYS A 142 21.94 15.53 14.37
CA LYS A 142 22.79 14.80 13.40
C LYS A 142 23.58 15.76 12.52
N LEU A 143 22.98 16.85 12.05
CA LEU A 143 23.66 17.86 11.24
C LEU A 143 24.79 18.53 12.03
N ASP A 144 24.55 18.88 13.28
CA ASP A 144 25.58 19.51 14.11
C ASP A 144 26.73 18.55 14.42
N GLN A 145 26.43 17.28 14.71
CA GLN A 145 27.46 16.24 14.83
C GLN A 145 28.24 16.07 13.51
N ALA A 146 27.55 15.99 12.37
CA ALA A 146 28.19 15.82 11.07
C ALA A 146 29.10 17.00 10.70
N LYS A 147 28.72 18.24 11.05
CA LYS A 147 29.57 19.42 10.87
C LYS A 147 30.83 19.30 11.71
N SER A 148 30.71 18.91 12.99
CA SER A 148 31.87 18.66 13.86
C SER A 148 32.78 17.57 13.29
N ASP A 149 32.22 16.43 12.90
CA ASP A 149 32.97 15.33 12.30
C ASP A 149 33.69 15.76 11.00
N ALA A 150 33.06 16.60 10.18
CA ALA A 150 33.66 17.11 8.95
C ALA A 150 34.81 18.09 9.20
N LEU A 151 34.77 18.86 10.29
CA LEU A 151 35.86 19.75 10.70
C LEU A 151 37.10 18.96 11.17
N HIS A 152 36.88 17.80 11.79
CA HIS A 152 37.93 16.94 12.34
C HIS A 152 38.28 15.74 11.44
N ALA A 153 37.77 15.70 10.21
CA ALA A 153 37.97 14.57 9.31
C ALA A 153 39.42 14.48 8.79
N PHE A 154 39.93 13.26 8.72
CA PHE A 154 41.16 12.95 7.99
C PHE A 154 40.96 13.12 6.48
N SER A 155 42.05 13.32 5.73
CA SER A 155 41.99 13.65 4.30
C SER A 155 41.33 12.56 3.44
N ASP A 156 41.49 11.29 3.83
CA ASP A 156 40.89 10.12 3.18
C ASP A 156 39.37 10.03 3.36
N THR A 157 38.82 10.55 4.46
CA THR A 157 37.39 10.53 4.79
C THR A 157 36.69 11.89 4.60
N ALA A 158 37.45 12.96 4.39
CA ALA A 158 36.93 14.33 4.31
C ALA A 158 35.83 14.53 3.26
N ALA A 159 35.96 13.88 2.08
CA ALA A 159 34.95 13.99 1.03
C ALA A 159 33.59 13.43 1.47
N TYR A 160 33.59 12.25 2.10
CA TYR A 160 32.38 11.61 2.63
C TYR A 160 31.75 12.42 3.77
N ARG A 161 32.56 12.92 4.71
CA ARG A 161 32.03 13.74 5.82
C ARG A 161 31.39 15.03 5.32
N LYS A 162 31.98 15.68 4.31
CA LYS A 162 31.39 16.86 3.64
C LYS A 162 30.09 16.52 2.91
N SER A 163 29.99 15.36 2.25
CA SER A 163 28.73 14.95 1.61
C SER A 163 27.62 14.70 2.63
N GLU A 164 27.93 14.13 3.80
CA GLU A 164 26.93 13.94 4.87
C GLU A 164 26.42 15.28 5.42
N VAL A 165 27.30 16.26 5.64
CA VAL A 165 26.87 17.62 6.02
C VAL A 165 25.92 18.20 4.99
N LYS A 166 26.22 18.05 3.69
CA LYS A 166 25.36 18.54 2.62
C LYS A 166 23.99 17.86 2.63
N ARG A 167 23.95 16.53 2.78
CA ARG A 167 22.71 15.73 2.83
C ARG A 167 21.82 16.16 4.01
N LEU A 168 22.40 16.23 5.21
CA LEU A 168 21.67 16.60 6.43
C LEU A 168 21.22 18.07 6.40
N THR A 169 22.03 18.97 5.81
CA THR A 169 21.64 20.37 5.59
C THR A 169 20.42 20.46 4.70
N GLN A 170 20.36 19.67 3.62
CA GLN A 170 19.22 19.65 2.73
C GLN A 170 17.96 19.16 3.45
N ILE A 171 18.05 18.05 4.18
CA ILE A 171 16.92 17.49 4.95
C ILE A 171 16.35 18.53 5.92
N VAL A 172 17.20 19.10 6.78
CA VAL A 172 16.76 20.11 7.76
C VAL A 172 16.16 21.33 7.07
N ARG A 173 16.81 21.80 6.00
CA ARG A 173 16.35 22.97 5.25
C ARG A 173 15.02 22.72 4.53
N GLU A 174 14.75 21.54 4.02
CA GLU A 174 13.55 21.27 3.22
C GLU A 174 12.37 20.78 4.07
N SER A 175 12.65 20.21 5.25
CA SER A 175 11.64 19.50 6.03
C SER A 175 11.35 20.05 7.42
N CYS A 176 12.23 20.88 7.98
CA CYS A 176 12.15 21.31 9.39
C CYS A 176 11.89 22.82 9.54
N ARG A 177 11.01 23.38 8.70
CA ARG A 177 10.68 24.81 8.68
C ARG A 177 9.29 25.11 9.22
#